data_AF-A0A956DF62-F1
#
_entry.id   AF-A0A956DF62-F1
#
_cell.length_a   1.000
_cell.length_b   1.000
_cell.length_c   1.000
_cell.angle_alpha   90.00
_cell.angle_beta   90.00
_cell.angle_gamma   90.00
#
_symmetry.space_group_name_H-M   'P 1'
#
loop_
_entity.id
_entity.type
_entity.pdbx_description
1 polymer ?
#
loop_
_entity_poly.entity_id
_entity_poly.type
_entity_poly.pdbx_seq_one_letter_code
_entity_poly.pdbx_strand_id
1 'polypeptide(L)'
;MYRCQICNAVQPARTHSTLVTTETRAAEYPSRPKAHRMRVGRKGKTMDDPGGAGFEIAKEAIACPKCAAEFLKKQAEAEAAGYYGDEA
;
A
#
# COMPACT_ATOMS: atom_id res chain seq x y z
N MET A 1 -12.42 -17.45 11.36
CA MET A 1 -11.31 -17.76 12.26
C MET A 1 -10.04 -17.64 11.43
N TYR A 2 -9.01 -16.95 11.93
CA TYR A 2 -7.72 -16.79 11.24
C TYR A 2 -6.61 -16.67 12.28
N ARG A 3 -5.36 -16.88 11.90
CA ARG A 3 -4.21 -16.61 12.77
C ARG A 3 -3.67 -15.22 12.45
N CYS A 4 -3.58 -14.35 13.45
CA CYS A 4 -2.88 -13.07 13.32
C CYS A 4 -1.40 -13.36 13.04
N GLN A 5 -0.84 -12.82 11.97
CA GLN A 5 0.55 -13.04 11.57
C GLN A 5 1.55 -12.22 12.40
N ILE A 6 1.07 -11.27 13.21
CA ILE A 6 1.90 -10.45 14.10
C ILE A 6 2.02 -11.10 15.48
N CYS A 7 0.90 -11.40 16.14
CA CYS A 7 0.90 -11.97 17.49
C CYS A 7 0.70 -13.50 17.53
N ASN A 8 0.56 -14.16 16.38
CA ASN A 8 0.35 -15.60 16.24
C ASN A 8 -0.89 -16.20 16.94
N ALA A 9 -1.75 -15.35 17.53
CA ALA A 9 -2.99 -15.78 18.15
C ALA A 9 -4.06 -16.12 17.10
N VAL A 10 -4.80 -17.21 17.32
CA VAL A 10 -5.98 -17.56 16.54
C VAL A 10 -7.14 -16.67 16.97
N GLN A 11 -7.69 -15.90 16.04
CA GLN A 11 -8.83 -15.01 16.25
C GLN A 11 -10.15 -15.77 16.06
N PRO A 12 -11.15 -15.54 16.93
CA PRO A 12 -12.42 -16.25 16.86
C PRO A 12 -13.20 -15.90 15.58
N ALA A 13 -14.31 -16.61 15.35
CA ALA A 13 -15.21 -16.26 14.27
C ALA A 13 -15.77 -14.84 14.45
N ARG A 14 -16.03 -14.15 13.32
CA ARG A 14 -16.57 -12.77 13.27
C ARG A 14 -15.67 -11.66 13.82
N THR A 15 -14.44 -11.96 14.25
CA THR A 15 -13.41 -10.92 14.40
C THR A 15 -12.93 -10.54 13.00
N HIS A 16 -12.96 -9.25 12.67
CA HIS A 16 -12.42 -8.77 11.40
C HIS A 16 -10.88 -8.84 11.40
N SER A 17 -10.29 -8.99 10.22
CA SER A 17 -8.85 -8.90 9.99
C SER A 17 -8.51 -7.64 9.22
N THR A 18 -7.34 -7.07 9.47
CA THR A 18 -6.81 -5.93 8.72
C THR A 18 -5.50 -6.34 8.07
N LEU A 19 -5.33 -6.08 6.78
CA LEU A 19 -4.03 -6.19 6.12
C LEU A 19 -3.21 -4.95 6.47
N VAL A 20 -2.02 -5.18 7.03
CA VAL A 20 -1.06 -4.11 7.34
C VAL A 20 0.21 -4.29 6.52
N THR A 21 0.71 -3.21 5.94
CA THR A 21 1.94 -3.18 5.16
C THR A 21 3.14 -3.22 6.07
N THR A 22 3.85 -4.34 6.14
CA THR A 22 5.01 -4.49 7.04
C THR A 22 6.30 -3.99 6.42
N GLU A 23 6.43 -4.06 5.10
CA GLU A 23 7.61 -3.61 4.36
C GLU A 23 7.18 -2.95 3.05
N THR A 24 7.82 -1.83 2.72
CA THR A 24 7.72 -1.15 1.43
C THR A 24 9.06 -1.24 0.70
N ARG A 25 9.04 -1.19 -0.63
CA ARG A 25 10.24 -1.13 -1.47
C ARG A 25 10.12 0.00 -2.48
N ALA A 26 11.22 0.68 -2.78
CA ALA A 26 11.26 1.62 -3.89
C ALA A 26 11.07 0.87 -5.22
N ALA A 27 10.33 1.46 -6.14
CA ALA A 27 10.05 0.90 -7.45
C ALA A 27 10.12 1.99 -8.51
N GLU A 28 10.74 1.66 -9.64
CA GLU A 28 10.73 2.48 -10.84
C GLU A 28 9.77 1.89 -11.86
N TYR A 29 8.85 2.72 -12.34
CA TYR A 29 7.84 2.38 -13.31
C TYR A 29 8.27 2.90 -14.68
N PRO A 30 8.42 2.03 -15.69
CA PRO A 30 8.77 2.46 -17.04
C PRO A 30 7.59 3.18 -17.70
N SER A 31 7.89 3.96 -18.74
CA SER A 31 6.85 4.59 -19.55
C SER A 31 6.02 3.54 -20.30
N ARG A 32 4.70 3.77 -20.35
CA ARG A 32 3.71 2.85 -20.94
C ARG A 32 2.88 3.59 -21.99
N PRO A 33 3.15 3.36 -23.29
CA PRO A 33 2.38 3.99 -24.34
C PRO A 33 0.94 3.46 -24.39
N LYS A 34 -0.03 4.34 -24.65
CA LYS A 34 -1.47 4.07 -24.78
C LYS A 34 -2.09 3.38 -23.55
N ALA A 35 -1.52 3.61 -22.36
CA ALA A 35 -1.95 2.98 -21.11
C ALA A 35 -3.38 3.38 -20.72
N HIS A 36 -3.72 4.66 -20.87
CA HIS A 36 -5.05 5.16 -20.55
C HIS A 36 -5.89 5.21 -21.81
N ARG A 37 -7.03 4.52 -21.79
CA ARG A 37 -7.99 4.53 -22.90
C ARG A 37 -9.28 5.19 -22.42
N MET A 38 -9.72 6.19 -23.17
CA MET A 38 -10.96 6.90 -22.89
C MET A 38 -11.77 7.09 -24.16
N ARG A 39 -13.08 7.23 -24.01
CA ARG A 39 -13.98 7.56 -25.10
C ARG A 39 -14.37 9.03 -25.01
N VAL A 40 -14.13 9.78 -26.08
CA VAL A 40 -14.57 11.17 -26.21
C VAL A 40 -15.60 11.23 -27.32
N GLY A 41 -16.87 11.29 -26.93
CA GLY A 41 -18.00 11.14 -27.86
C GLY A 41 -18.02 9.77 -28.54
N ARG A 42 -17.97 9.74 -29.88
CA ARG A 42 -17.92 8.49 -30.67
C ARG A 42 -16.51 7.96 -30.93
N LYS A 43 -15.45 8.74 -30.63
CA LYS A 43 -14.05 8.38 -30.93
C LYS A 43 -13.33 7.82 -29.69
N GLY A 44 -12.46 6.84 -29.92
CA GLY A 44 -11.51 6.38 -28.91
C GLY A 44 -10.29 7.29 -28.88
N LYS A 45 -9.84 7.66 -27.68
CA LYS A 45 -8.59 8.38 -27.44
C LYS A 45 -7.73 7.57 -26.46
N THR A 46 -6.43 7.59 -26.68
CA THR A 46 -5.46 6.99 -25.76
C THR A 46 -4.50 8.06 -25.26
N MET A 47 -4.01 7.91 -24.03
CA MET A 47 -2.95 8.71 -23.44
C MET A 47 -1.85 7.77 -22.92
N ASP A 48 -0.62 8.25 -23.02
CA ASP A 48 0.55 7.55 -22.52
C ASP A 48 0.70 7.81 -21.02
N ASP A 49 1.23 6.83 -20.32
CA ASP A 49 1.66 6.95 -18.93
C ASP A 49 3.20 7.12 -18.94
N PRO A 50 3.76 8.25 -18.49
CA PRO A 50 5.20 8.50 -18.55
C PRO A 50 5.99 7.59 -17.60
N GLY A 51 5.33 6.87 -16.68
CA GLY A 51 6.01 6.18 -15.60
C GLY A 51 6.51 7.15 -14.52
N GLY A 52 7.44 6.69 -13.69
CA GLY A 52 7.98 7.47 -12.57
C GLY A 52 8.57 6.57 -11.47
N ALA A 53 8.95 7.16 -10.35
CA ALA A 53 9.42 6.43 -9.17
C ALA A 53 8.38 6.49 -8.05
N GLY A 54 8.28 5.44 -7.25
CA GLY A 54 7.38 5.37 -6.11
C GLY A 54 7.75 4.23 -5.16
N PHE A 55 6.81 3.87 -4.30
CA PHE A 55 6.96 2.75 -3.37
C PHE A 55 5.87 1.71 -3.61
N GLU A 56 6.28 0.44 -3.56
CA GLU A 56 5.39 -0.71 -3.56
C GLU A 56 5.34 -1.36 -2.20
N ILE A 57 4.20 -1.98 -1.91
CA ILE A 57 4.05 -2.89 -0.78
C ILE A 57 4.87 -4.15 -1.10
N ALA A 58 5.93 -4.39 -0.33
CA ALA A 58 6.77 -5.58 -0.48
C ALA A 58 6.23 -6.75 0.32
N LYS A 59 5.71 -6.49 1.53
CA LYS A 59 5.09 -7.49 2.40
C LYS A 59 3.90 -6.92 3.15
N GLU A 60 2.92 -7.78 3.35
CA GLU A 60 1.75 -7.51 4.17
C GLU A 60 1.57 -8.61 5.22
N ALA A 61 0.92 -8.25 6.32
CA ALA A 61 0.52 -9.19 7.36
C ALA A 61 -0.99 -9.07 7.66
N ILE A 62 -1.64 -10.23 7.81
CA ILE A 62 -3.01 -10.32 8.33
C ILE A 62 -2.95 -10.10 9.85
N ALA A 63 -3.44 -8.96 10.31
CA ALA A 63 -3.40 -8.55 11.71
C ALA A 63 -4.79 -8.62 12.36
N CYS A 64 -4.81 -8.93 13.66
CA CYS A 64 -5.99 -8.73 14.49
C CYS A 64 -6.22 -7.24 14.79
N PRO A 65 -7.43 -6.84 15.22
CA PRO A 65 -7.75 -5.42 15.40
C PRO A 65 -6.79 -4.68 16.33
N LYS A 66 -6.29 -5.37 17.38
CA LYS A 66 -5.30 -4.82 18.31
C LYS A 66 -3.95 -4.56 17.64
N CYS A 67 -3.38 -5.58 17.01
CA CYS A 67 -2.08 -5.46 16.34
C CYS A 67 -2.16 -4.49 15.16
N ALA A 68 -3.27 -4.45 14.43
CA ALA A 68 -3.50 -3.50 13.35
C ALA A 68 -3.50 -2.06 13.88
N ALA A 69 -4.24 -1.79 14.97
CA ALA A 69 -4.29 -0.45 15.54
C ALA A 69 -2.92 0.03 16.04
N GLU A 70 -2.13 -0.84 16.68
CA GLU A 70 -0.76 -0.50 17.09
C GLU A 70 0.15 -0.23 15.90
N PHE A 71 0.05 -1.04 14.85
CA PHE A 71 0.89 -0.87 13.67
C PHE A 71 0.55 0.40 12.89
N LEU A 72 -0.74 0.69 12.71
CA LEU A 72 -1.21 1.91 12.04
C LEU A 72 -0.87 3.17 12.84
N LYS A 73 -0.89 3.11 14.19
CA LYS A 73 -0.41 4.22 15.02
C LYS A 73 1.07 4.49 14.79
N LYS A 74 1.90 3.44 14.79
CA LYS A 74 3.34 3.59 14.51
C LYS A 74 3.61 4.14 13.12
N GLN A 75 2.85 3.71 12.11
CA GLN A 75 2.95 4.27 10.76
C GLN A 75 2.54 5.74 10.73
N ALA A 76 1.41 6.09 11.35
CA ALA A 76 0.95 7.48 11.43
C ALA A 76 1.94 8.38 12.19
N GLU A 77 2.56 7.86 13.26
CA GLU A 77 3.63 8.56 14.00
C GLU A 77 4.88 8.75 13.12
N ALA A 78 5.29 7.72 12.37
CA ALA A 78 6.43 7.81 11.44
C ALA A 78 6.16 8.77 10.27
N GLU A 79 4.95 8.78 9.71
CA GLU A 79 4.51 9.72 8.68
C GLU A 79 4.43 11.15 9.23
N ALA A 80 3.87 11.33 10.43
CA ALA A 80 3.77 12.62 11.10
C ALA A 80 5.14 13.17 11.54
N ALA A 81 6.10 12.30 11.84
CA ALA A 81 7.48 12.68 12.12
C ALA A 81 8.19 13.26 10.88
N GLY A 82 7.62 13.10 9.68
CA GLY A 82 8.07 13.74 8.46
C GLY A 82 9.34 13.10 7.89
N TYR A 83 9.21 12.49 6.72
CA TYR A 83 10.35 12.12 5.87
C TYR A 83 10.84 13.36 5.11
N TYR A 84 11.50 14.29 5.81
CA TYR A 84 12.44 15.22 5.19
C TYR A 84 13.84 14.91 5.70
N GLY A 85 14.36 13.78 5.25
CA GLY A 85 15.81 13.64 5.09
C GLY A 85 16.21 14.43 3.86
N ASP A 86 16.45 15.73 4.03
CA ASP A 86 17.32 16.48 3.12
C ASP A 86 18.69 15.80 3.16
N GLU A 87 18.97 14.91 2.22
CA GLU A 87 20.36 14.60 1.85
C GLU A 87 20.67 15.39 0.58
N ALA A 88 21.47 16.44 0.81
CA ALA A 88 22.04 17.36 -0.15
C ALA A 88 23.09 16.71 -1.08
#